data_AF-A0A3C0J8J4-F1
#
_entry.id   AF-A0A3C0J8J4-F1
#
_cell.length_a   1.000
_cell.length_b   1.000
_cell.length_c   1.000
_cell.angle_alpha   90.00
_cell.angle_beta   90.00
_cell.angle_gamma   90.00
#
_symmetry.space_group_name_H-M   'P 1'
#
loop_
_entity.id
_entity.type
_entity.pdbx_description
1 polymer ?
#
loop_
_entity_poly.entity_id
_entity_poly.type
_entity_poly.pdbx_seq_one_letter_code
_entity_poly.pdbx_strand_id
1 'polypeptide(L)'
;MLFATGCGNSKTTVSYTYKVETGDNITISLTTNDGYELTSDIPFVISKDKKELSQGIFISAEYFTAYVDSVKNNEKAEIIDEGTKSDCSYVMWNYNDSEFNYVVMINGTNTGMLIANNISEKSAKECFDRLEIKVKE
;
A
#
# COMPACT_ATOMS: atom_id res chain seq x y z
N MET A 1 26.42 -36.16 -14.17
CA MET A 1 25.20 -35.33 -14.17
C MET A 1 25.02 -34.79 -12.76
N LEU A 2 25.38 -33.53 -12.52
CA LEU A 2 25.06 -32.85 -11.26
C LEU A 2 23.63 -32.33 -11.36
N PHE A 3 22.79 -32.75 -10.43
CA PHE A 3 21.48 -32.19 -10.18
C PHE A 3 21.67 -30.81 -9.52
N ALA A 4 21.40 -29.74 -10.27
CA ALA A 4 21.16 -28.42 -9.68
C ALA A 4 19.64 -28.26 -9.51
N THR A 5 19.12 -28.75 -8.38
CA THR A 5 17.81 -28.31 -7.91
C THR A 5 17.96 -26.85 -7.51
N GLY A 6 17.54 -25.94 -8.41
CA GLY A 6 17.60 -24.51 -8.20
C GLY A 6 16.95 -24.13 -6.87
N CYS A 7 17.63 -23.25 -6.12
CA CYS A 7 17.12 -22.62 -4.91
C CYS A 7 15.66 -22.22 -5.09
N GLY A 8 14.78 -22.71 -4.20
CA GLY A 8 13.43 -22.17 -4.09
C GLY A 8 13.50 -20.66 -3.96
N ASN A 9 12.60 -19.94 -4.64
CA ASN A 9 12.51 -18.48 -4.59
C ASN A 9 12.41 -18.00 -3.13
N SER A 10 13.54 -17.67 -2.51
CA SER A 10 13.57 -17.09 -1.17
C SER A 10 12.81 -15.77 -1.23
N LYS A 11 11.68 -15.68 -0.52
CA LYS A 11 11.00 -14.40 -0.36
C LYS A 11 11.89 -13.49 0.47
N THR A 12 12.23 -12.32 -0.08
CA THR A 12 12.95 -11.28 0.65
C THR A 12 11.96 -10.21 1.05
N THR A 13 12.13 -9.69 2.27
CA THR A 13 11.23 -8.67 2.83
C THR A 13 12.07 -7.58 3.47
N VAL A 14 11.64 -6.32 3.31
CA VAL A 14 12.12 -5.19 4.08
C VAL A 14 10.97 -4.64 4.91
N SER A 15 11.26 -4.16 6.11
CA SER A 15 10.25 -3.66 7.05
C SER A 15 10.72 -2.39 7.73
N TYR A 16 9.82 -1.42 7.88
CA TYR A 16 10.03 -0.19 8.64
C TYR A 16 8.89 0.02 9.61
N THR A 17 9.20 0.47 10.83
CA THR A 17 8.22 0.81 11.86
C THR A 17 8.18 2.33 12.03
N TYR A 18 6.98 2.87 11.98
CA TYR A 18 6.68 4.30 12.05
C TYR A 18 5.89 4.60 13.30
N LYS A 19 6.33 5.59 14.07
CA LYS A 19 5.51 6.21 15.11
C LYS A 19 4.71 7.33 14.45
N VAL A 20 3.41 7.12 14.30
CA VAL A 20 2.54 8.01 13.53
C VAL A 20 1.85 9.05 14.44
N GLU A 21 1.28 10.10 13.85
CA GLU A 21 0.71 11.25 14.58
C GLU A 21 -0.45 10.88 15.53
N THR A 22 -1.20 9.84 15.18
CA THR A 22 -2.29 9.26 15.98
C THR A 22 -1.81 8.56 17.25
N GLY A 23 -0.49 8.38 17.41
CA GLY A 23 0.15 7.71 18.54
C GLY A 23 0.44 6.22 18.31
N ASP A 24 -0.05 5.65 17.21
CA ASP A 24 0.15 4.24 16.87
C ASP A 24 1.60 3.95 16.41
N ASN A 25 2.05 2.71 16.58
CA ASN A 25 3.29 2.21 15.97
C ASN A 25 2.93 1.24 14.85
N ILE A 26 3.10 1.67 13.60
CA ILE A 26 2.72 0.89 12.42
C ILE A 26 3.96 0.36 11.73
N THR A 27 3.99 -0.94 11.46
CA THR A 27 5.05 -1.58 10.66
C THR A 27 4.54 -1.84 9.25
N ILE A 28 5.26 -1.31 8.26
CA ILE A 28 5.06 -1.57 6.85
C ILE A 28 6.15 -2.51 6.37
N SER A 29 5.76 -3.63 5.77
CA SER A 29 6.69 -4.58 5.17
C SER A 29 6.40 -4.74 3.69
N LEU A 30 7.44 -4.83 2.86
CA LEU A 30 7.33 -5.04 1.43
C LEU A 30 8.08 -6.32 1.04
N THR A 31 7.43 -7.19 0.26
CA THR A 31 8.12 -8.31 -0.42
C THR A 31 8.96 -7.77 -1.58
N THR A 32 10.29 -7.83 -1.46
CA THR A 32 11.27 -7.15 -2.35
C THR A 32 11.76 -7.99 -3.53
N ASN A 33 11.22 -9.20 -3.72
CA ASN A 33 11.51 -10.01 -4.90
C ASN A 33 11.22 -9.22 -6.19
N ASP A 34 11.96 -9.54 -7.25
CA ASP A 34 11.80 -8.93 -8.59
C ASP A 34 12.18 -7.44 -8.68
N GLY A 35 13.13 -6.99 -7.84
CA GLY A 35 13.70 -5.64 -7.92
C GLY A 35 12.87 -4.56 -7.24
N TYR A 36 11.96 -4.95 -6.34
CA TYR A 36 11.14 -4.02 -5.56
C TYR A 36 11.90 -3.48 -4.34
N GLU A 37 11.74 -2.20 -4.07
CA GLU A 37 12.37 -1.48 -2.97
C GLU A 37 11.34 -0.62 -2.23
N LEU A 38 11.55 -0.41 -0.92
CA LEU A 38 10.76 0.44 -0.04
C LEU A 38 11.68 1.47 0.62
N THR A 39 11.25 2.73 0.71
CA THR A 39 11.96 3.75 1.50
C THR A 39 11.43 3.80 2.94
N SER A 40 12.30 4.21 3.87
CA SER A 40 11.93 4.40 5.28
C SER A 40 11.31 5.75 5.60
N ASP A 41 11.34 6.70 4.67
CA ASP A 41 10.81 8.05 4.87
C ASP A 41 9.29 8.10 4.69
N ILE A 42 8.66 9.22 5.09
CA ILE A 42 7.26 9.52 4.82
C ILE A 42 7.19 10.78 3.94
N PRO A 43 6.51 10.76 2.77
CA PRO A 43 5.83 9.60 2.18
C PRO A 43 6.78 8.43 1.87
N PHE A 44 6.34 7.21 2.15
CA PHE A 44 7.11 6.03 1.78
C PHE A 44 6.94 5.80 0.29
N VAL A 45 8.00 5.33 -0.36
CA VAL A 45 8.04 5.10 -1.80
C VAL A 45 8.24 3.61 -2.04
N ILE A 46 7.38 3.03 -2.88
CA ILE A 46 7.59 1.72 -3.48
C ILE A 46 8.12 1.95 -4.89
N SER A 47 9.31 1.42 -5.16
CA SER A 47 9.92 1.49 -6.48
C SER A 47 10.28 0.11 -7.00
N LYS A 48 10.42 -0.01 -8.32
CA LYS A 48 10.96 -1.19 -9.00
C LYS A 48 12.03 -0.75 -9.98
N ASP A 49 13.20 -1.38 -9.93
CA ASP A 49 14.34 -1.03 -10.79
C ASP A 49 14.65 0.48 -10.75
N LYS A 50 14.57 1.08 -9.55
CA LYS A 50 14.77 2.52 -9.26
C LYS A 50 13.74 3.47 -9.88
N LYS A 51 12.63 2.94 -10.41
CA LYS A 51 11.49 3.74 -10.86
C LYS A 51 10.40 3.70 -9.82
N GLU A 52 9.98 4.87 -9.38
CA GLU A 52 8.85 5.03 -8.49
C GLU A 52 7.58 4.44 -9.11
N LEU A 53 6.84 3.66 -8.32
CA LEU A 53 5.55 3.09 -8.70
C LEU A 53 4.43 3.66 -7.85
N SER A 54 4.62 3.64 -6.52
CA SER A 54 3.63 4.11 -5.57
C SER A 54 4.26 4.94 -4.46
N GLN A 55 3.47 5.89 -3.95
CA GLN A 55 3.80 6.64 -2.74
C GLN A 55 2.67 6.48 -1.72
N GLY A 56 3.00 6.39 -0.44
CA GLY A 56 1.98 6.36 0.60
C GLY A 56 2.30 7.21 1.82
N ILE A 57 1.23 7.70 2.44
CA ILE A 57 1.25 8.49 3.68
C ILE A 57 0.30 7.88 4.70
N PHE A 58 0.56 8.14 5.98
CA PHE A 58 -0.40 7.88 7.03
C PHE A 58 -1.41 9.02 7.13
N ILE A 59 -2.65 8.68 7.44
CA ILE A 59 -3.76 9.60 7.66
C ILE A 59 -4.49 9.19 8.95
N SER A 60 -5.25 10.09 9.57
CA SER A 60 -6.19 9.71 10.63
C SER A 60 -7.41 8.97 10.07
N ALA A 61 -8.09 8.19 10.91
CA ALA A 61 -9.28 7.42 10.54
C ALA A 61 -10.44 8.30 10.01
N GLU A 62 -10.53 9.55 10.46
CA GLU A 62 -11.47 10.54 9.93
C GLU A 62 -11.24 10.81 8.44
N TYR A 63 -9.98 10.91 8.00
CA TYR A 63 -9.66 11.13 6.60
C TYR A 63 -9.95 9.90 5.75
N PHE A 64 -9.83 8.67 6.29
CA PHE A 64 -10.29 7.47 5.58
C PHE A 64 -11.76 7.61 5.18
N THR A 65 -12.62 7.96 6.15
CA THR A 65 -14.06 8.14 5.90
C THR A 65 -14.31 9.26 4.91
N ALA A 66 -13.61 10.39 5.08
CA ALA A 66 -13.74 11.53 4.18
C ALA A 66 -13.32 11.21 2.73
N TYR A 67 -12.27 10.42 2.53
CA TYR A 67 -11.86 9.97 1.18
C TYR A 67 -12.90 9.04 0.56
N VAL A 68 -13.41 8.06 1.30
CA VAL A 68 -14.46 7.15 0.82
C VAL A 68 -15.72 7.94 0.41
N ASP A 69 -16.15 8.88 1.24
CA ASP A 69 -17.32 9.71 0.94
C ASP A 69 -17.06 10.64 -0.25
N SER A 70 -15.88 11.26 -0.33
CA SER A 70 -15.48 12.12 -1.45
C SER A 70 -15.50 11.37 -2.77
N VAL A 71 -14.90 10.18 -2.82
CA VAL A 71 -14.84 9.34 -4.03
C VAL A 71 -16.25 8.91 -4.46
N LYS A 72 -17.11 8.48 -3.53
CA LYS A 72 -18.49 8.07 -3.84
C LYS A 72 -19.35 9.19 -4.42
N ASN A 73 -19.04 10.44 -4.08
CA ASN A 73 -19.79 11.61 -4.54
C ASN A 73 -19.10 12.35 -5.71
N ASN A 74 -18.02 11.81 -6.26
CA ASN A 74 -17.26 12.43 -7.34
C ASN A 74 -17.51 11.71 -8.66
N GLU A 75 -18.20 12.35 -9.59
CA GLU A 75 -18.53 11.80 -10.92
C GLU A 75 -17.29 11.45 -11.78
N LYS A 76 -16.11 11.97 -11.44
CA LYS A 76 -14.85 11.66 -12.12
C LYS A 76 -14.09 10.48 -11.50
N ALA A 77 -14.52 10.02 -10.33
CA ALA A 77 -13.90 8.91 -9.63
C ALA A 77 -14.69 7.63 -9.88
N GLU A 78 -13.98 6.53 -10.08
CA GLU A 78 -14.57 5.21 -10.22
C GLU A 78 -13.96 4.27 -9.17
N ILE A 79 -14.79 3.74 -8.26
CA ILE A 79 -14.36 2.68 -7.34
C ILE A 79 -14.23 1.40 -8.14
N ILE A 80 -13.03 0.81 -8.13
CA ILE A 80 -12.66 -0.34 -8.96
C ILE A 80 -12.29 -1.59 -8.15
N ASP A 81 -12.06 -1.44 -6.84
CA ASP A 81 -11.94 -2.57 -5.91
C ASP A 81 -12.21 -2.11 -4.48
N GLU A 82 -12.74 -2.99 -3.63
CA GLU A 82 -12.89 -2.74 -2.20
C GLU A 82 -12.91 -4.07 -1.44
N GLY A 83 -12.38 -4.08 -0.22
CA GLY A 83 -12.34 -5.31 0.55
C GLY A 83 -11.50 -5.24 1.81
N THR A 84 -11.06 -6.41 2.24
CA THR A 84 -10.19 -6.57 3.39
C THR A 84 -8.92 -7.30 3.00
N LYS A 85 -7.80 -6.88 3.59
CA LYS A 85 -6.50 -7.53 3.45
C LYS A 85 -5.85 -7.58 4.83
N SER A 86 -5.74 -8.78 5.39
CA SER A 86 -5.30 -8.97 6.78
C SER A 86 -6.14 -8.10 7.73
N ASP A 87 -5.52 -7.33 8.62
CA ASP A 87 -6.20 -6.44 9.57
C ASP A 87 -6.52 -5.06 8.97
N CYS A 88 -6.57 -4.94 7.64
CA CYS A 88 -6.88 -3.69 6.96
C CYS A 88 -8.15 -3.79 6.12
N SER A 89 -8.94 -2.73 6.11
CA SER A 89 -10.04 -2.51 5.14
C SER A 89 -9.55 -1.52 4.08
N TYR A 90 -9.92 -1.68 2.81
CA TYR A 90 -9.47 -0.78 1.75
C TYR A 90 -10.55 -0.47 0.73
N VAL A 91 -10.39 0.69 0.09
CA VAL A 91 -11.12 1.08 -1.14
C VAL A 91 -10.08 1.54 -2.16
N MET A 92 -10.16 1.00 -3.36
CA MET A 92 -9.38 1.40 -4.53
C MET A 92 -10.27 2.16 -5.51
N TRP A 93 -9.77 3.27 -6.02
CA TRP A 93 -10.46 4.02 -7.08
C TRP A 93 -9.48 4.50 -8.15
N ASN A 94 -10.02 4.86 -9.31
CA ASN A 94 -9.29 5.56 -10.35
C ASN A 94 -9.93 6.91 -10.71
N TYR A 95 -9.14 7.77 -11.37
CA TYR A 95 -9.64 8.95 -12.08
C TYR A 95 -9.41 8.81 -13.58
N ASN A 96 -10.43 8.36 -14.32
CA ASN A 96 -10.39 8.18 -15.78
C ASN A 96 -9.11 7.45 -16.26
N ASP A 97 -8.75 6.34 -15.59
CA ASP A 97 -7.55 5.53 -15.85
C ASP A 97 -6.20 6.26 -15.78
N SER A 98 -6.14 7.44 -15.16
CA SER A 98 -4.91 8.26 -15.08
C SER A 98 -4.18 8.16 -13.74
N GLU A 99 -4.89 7.83 -12.67
CA GLU A 99 -4.40 7.74 -11.31
C GLU A 99 -5.18 6.64 -10.59
N PHE A 100 -4.48 5.79 -9.84
CA PHE A 100 -5.00 4.61 -9.16
C PHE A 100 -4.63 4.66 -7.69
N ASN A 101 -5.61 4.90 -6.84
CA ASN A 101 -5.40 5.20 -5.43
C ASN A 101 -6.02 4.14 -4.54
N TYR A 102 -5.39 3.91 -3.40
CA TYR A 102 -5.97 3.19 -2.28
C TYR A 102 -6.11 4.12 -1.09
N VAL A 103 -7.25 4.00 -0.40
CA VAL A 103 -7.39 4.45 0.97
C VAL A 103 -7.57 3.20 1.82
N VAL A 104 -6.78 3.08 2.87
CA VAL A 104 -6.66 1.89 3.71
C VAL A 104 -6.94 2.28 5.15
N MET A 105 -7.81 1.55 5.83
CA MET A 105 -8.05 1.68 7.26
C MET A 105 -7.34 0.54 7.99
N ILE A 106 -6.51 0.86 8.99
CA ILE A 106 -5.86 -0.16 9.83
C ILE A 106 -6.82 -0.46 10.99
N ASN A 107 -7.50 -1.61 10.90
CA ASN A 107 -8.61 -1.94 11.80
C ASN A 107 -8.14 -2.00 13.26
N GLY A 108 -8.94 -1.45 14.17
CA GLY A 108 -8.61 -1.39 15.60
C GLY A 108 -7.71 -0.21 16.01
N THR A 109 -7.33 0.66 15.08
CA THR A 109 -6.52 1.87 15.33
C THR A 109 -7.26 3.14 14.92
N ASN A 110 -6.64 4.30 15.19
CA ASN A 110 -7.09 5.59 14.65
C ASN A 110 -6.31 6.00 13.39
N THR A 111 -5.60 5.06 12.76
CA THR A 111 -4.70 5.30 11.63
C THR A 111 -5.23 4.65 10.36
N GLY A 112 -5.17 5.39 9.26
CA GLY A 112 -5.30 4.90 7.91
C GLY A 112 -4.06 5.22 7.07
N MET A 113 -4.10 4.84 5.81
CA MET A 113 -3.09 5.17 4.81
C MET A 113 -3.76 5.60 3.51
N LEU A 114 -3.15 6.58 2.84
CA LEU A 114 -3.44 6.90 1.44
C LEU A 114 -2.26 6.47 0.60
N ILE A 115 -2.49 5.70 -0.47
CA ILE A 115 -1.46 5.22 -1.38
C ILE A 115 -1.84 5.61 -2.79
N ALA A 116 -0.97 6.36 -3.47
CA ALA A 116 -1.17 6.79 -4.85
C ALA A 116 -0.31 6.00 -5.83
N ASN A 117 -0.80 5.83 -7.06
CA ASN A 117 -0.08 5.21 -8.18
C ASN A 117 -0.53 5.83 -9.51
N ASN A 118 0.42 6.43 -10.24
CA ASN A 118 0.15 7.07 -11.54
C ASN A 118 0.65 6.23 -12.72
N ILE A 119 0.94 4.94 -12.50
CA ILE A 119 1.52 4.06 -13.52
C ILE A 119 0.43 3.24 -14.21
N SER A 120 -0.36 2.49 -13.45
CA SER A 120 -1.48 1.68 -13.94
C SER A 120 -2.20 0.98 -12.78
N GLU A 121 -3.44 0.53 -13.00
CA GLU A 121 -4.17 -0.33 -12.07
C GLU A 121 -3.34 -1.56 -11.65
N LYS A 122 -2.70 -2.22 -12.62
CA LYS A 122 -1.88 -3.41 -12.38
C LYS A 122 -0.68 -3.09 -11.48
N SER A 123 0.00 -1.97 -11.71
CA SER A 123 1.10 -1.51 -10.87
C SER A 123 0.63 -1.25 -9.44
N ALA A 124 -0.51 -0.56 -9.30
CA ALA A 124 -1.10 -0.24 -8.00
C ALA A 124 -1.47 -1.51 -7.21
N LYS A 125 -2.14 -2.47 -7.86
CA LYS A 125 -2.48 -3.79 -7.29
C LYS A 125 -1.22 -4.58 -6.90
N GLU A 126 -0.21 -4.64 -7.76
CA GLU A 126 1.02 -5.37 -7.44
C GLU A 126 1.79 -4.74 -6.27
N CYS A 127 1.85 -3.41 -6.19
CA CYS A 127 2.42 -2.69 -5.04
C CYS A 127 1.64 -2.98 -3.77
N PHE A 128 0.30 -2.86 -3.80
CA PHE A 128 -0.54 -3.11 -2.63
C PHE A 128 -0.48 -4.57 -2.18
N ASP A 129 -0.51 -5.54 -3.10
CA ASP A 129 -0.42 -6.98 -2.79
C ASP A 129 0.87 -7.37 -2.07
N ARG A 130 1.99 -6.71 -2.42
CA ARG A 130 3.29 -6.94 -1.79
C ARG A 130 3.43 -6.34 -0.39
N LEU A 131 2.54 -5.42 0.00
CA LEU A 131 2.54 -4.79 1.31
C LEU A 131 1.92 -5.67 2.39
N GLU A 132 2.56 -5.73 3.55
CA GLU A 132 1.99 -6.24 4.79
C GLU A 132 2.03 -5.11 5.82
N ILE A 133 0.88 -4.84 6.45
CA ILE A 133 0.68 -3.74 7.40
C ILE A 133 0.34 -4.36 8.74
N LYS A 134 1.07 -4.00 9.80
CA LYS A 134 0.85 -4.50 11.16
C LYS A 134 0.91 -3.39 12.18
N VAL A 135 0.02 -3.46 13.17
CA VAL A 135 0.13 -2.68 14.40
C VAL A 135 1.14 -3.38 15.30
N LYS A 136 2.11 -2.64 15.84
CA LYS A 136 3.03 -3.17 16.84
C LYS A 136 2.41 -2.99 18.22
N GLU A 137 2.18 -4.12 18.90
CA GLU A 137 1.76 -4.18 20.31
C GLU A 137 2.78 -3.52 21.25
#